data_AF-A0A2A5INT4-F1
#
_entry.id   AF-A0A2A5INT4-F1
#
_cell.length_a   1.000
_cell.length_b   1.000
_cell.length_c   1.000
_cell.angle_alpha   90.00
_cell.angle_beta   90.00
_cell.angle_gamma   90.00
#
_symmetry.space_group_name_H-M   'P 1'
#
loop_
_entity.id
_entity.type
_entity.pdbx_description
1 polymer ?
#
loop_
_entity_poly.entity_id
_entity_poly.type
_entity_poly.pdbx_seq_one_letter_code
_entity_poly.pdbx_strand_id
1 'polypeptide(L)'
;MNGSVGIGEHKVAEKVIAERTKGLDLRKHPIQRKQLSAKKMKELKGKIENRTITKIEYENYNWNKKFAKHRNTGVNEFWYQERQRILNKENPTRNWDKQQLNDILNGKKPKVDGKTVQGHHSYSASQYPHLANKGEIIYPATPNEHFNGWHGGNWKNSLPGERIKPIDDF
;
A
#
# COMPACT_ATOMS: atom_id res chain seq x y z
N MET A 1 37.78 26.29 -6.86
CA MET A 1 37.61 25.08 -6.04
C MET A 1 36.16 24.65 -6.19
N ASN A 2 35.95 23.42 -6.67
CA ASN A 2 34.67 22.89 -7.15
C ASN A 2 33.65 22.77 -6.01
N GLY A 3 32.52 23.49 -6.16
CA GLY A 3 31.31 23.24 -5.39
C GLY A 3 30.68 21.95 -5.89
N SER A 4 30.76 20.89 -5.08
CA SER A 4 29.99 19.67 -5.28
C SER A 4 28.52 20.00 -5.06
N VAL A 5 27.76 20.08 -6.15
CA VAL A 5 26.30 20.17 -6.14
C VAL A 5 25.77 18.89 -5.53
N GLY A 6 25.08 19.01 -4.40
CA GLY A 6 24.51 17.89 -3.66
C GLY A 6 23.64 17.01 -4.55
N ILE A 7 24.10 15.78 -4.76
CA ILE A 7 23.28 14.69 -5.26
C ILE A 7 22.20 14.50 -4.20
N GLY A 8 20.95 14.89 -4.49
CA GLY A 8 19.84 14.81 -3.55
C GLY A 8 19.76 13.40 -2.96
N GLU A 9 19.77 13.31 -1.63
CA GLU A 9 19.76 12.02 -0.93
C GLU A 9 18.64 11.12 -1.48
N HIS A 10 19.03 9.95 -1.97
CA HIS A 10 18.10 8.93 -2.41
C HIS A 10 17.20 8.55 -1.22
N LYS A 11 15.90 8.86 -1.30
CA LYS A 11 14.95 8.59 -0.21
C LYS A 11 14.77 7.09 -0.06
N VAL A 12 15.50 6.52 0.90
CA VAL A 12 15.40 5.10 1.26
C VAL A 12 13.98 4.82 1.78
N ALA A 13 13.24 3.94 1.11
CA ALA A 13 11.83 3.66 1.39
C ALA A 13 11.57 3.34 2.87
N GLU A 14 12.48 2.57 3.46
CA GLU A 14 12.50 2.14 4.86
C GLU A 14 12.52 3.35 5.79
N LYS A 15 13.34 4.36 5.50
CA LYS A 15 13.43 5.59 6.31
C LYS A 15 12.14 6.40 6.23
N VAL A 16 11.54 6.50 5.03
CA VAL A 16 10.28 7.22 4.83
C VAL A 16 9.14 6.56 5.60
N ILE A 17 9.06 5.22 5.56
CA ILE A 17 8.06 4.48 6.32
C ILE A 17 8.33 4.57 7.82
N ALA A 18 9.57 4.43 8.27
CA ALA A 18 9.93 4.55 9.69
C ALA A 18 9.53 5.93 10.26
N GLU A 19 9.75 7.01 9.51
CA GLU A 19 9.34 8.35 9.91
C GLU A 19 7.81 8.48 10.03
N ARG A 20 7.08 8.05 9.00
CA ARG A 20 5.62 8.21 8.91
C ARG A 20 4.87 7.33 9.91
N THR A 21 5.49 6.25 10.35
CA THR A 21 4.88 5.30 11.30
C THR A 21 5.21 5.59 12.77
N LYS A 22 5.97 6.66 13.05
CA LYS A 22 6.21 7.11 14.42
C LYS A 22 4.89 7.31 15.18
N GLY A 23 4.81 6.73 16.38
CA GLY A 23 3.64 6.83 17.25
C GLY A 23 2.51 5.84 16.93
N LEU A 24 2.64 5.00 15.89
CA LEU A 24 1.70 3.91 15.63
C LEU A 24 2.02 2.67 16.47
N ASP A 25 1.00 1.87 16.79
CA ASP A 25 1.22 0.54 17.40
C ASP A 25 1.72 -0.45 16.35
N LEU A 26 3.02 -0.70 16.32
CA LEU A 26 3.67 -1.62 15.38
C LEU A 26 3.74 -3.07 15.90
N ARG A 27 3.00 -3.42 16.97
CA ARG A 27 2.85 -4.81 17.40
C ARG A 27 1.93 -5.56 16.45
N LYS A 28 2.16 -6.87 16.32
CA LYS A 28 1.30 -7.74 15.51
C LYS A 28 -0.05 -7.94 16.21
N HIS A 29 -1.13 -7.76 15.47
CA HIS A 29 -2.50 -8.05 15.90
C HIS A 29 -3.21 -8.90 14.83
N PRO A 30 -2.76 -10.14 14.56
CA PRO A 30 -3.16 -10.85 13.35
C PRO A 30 -4.67 -11.04 13.21
N ILE A 31 -5.15 -11.05 11.96
CA ILE A 31 -6.55 -11.35 11.66
C ILE A 31 -6.93 -12.74 12.20
N GLN A 32 -8.11 -12.82 12.83
CA GLN A 32 -8.65 -14.10 13.32
C GLN A 32 -9.34 -14.91 12.22
N ARG A 33 -9.71 -14.27 11.12
CA ARG A 33 -10.39 -14.88 9.96
C ARG A 33 -9.48 -14.81 8.75
N LYS A 34 -9.41 -15.88 7.95
CA LYS A 34 -8.62 -15.89 6.72
C LYS A 34 -9.27 -15.01 5.66
N GLN A 35 -8.47 -14.20 4.96
CA GLN A 35 -8.93 -13.45 3.79
C GLN A 35 -9.42 -14.40 2.70
N LEU A 36 -10.55 -14.04 2.08
CA LEU A 36 -11.17 -14.82 1.02
C LEU A 36 -10.64 -14.38 -0.34
N SER A 37 -10.37 -15.35 -1.21
CA SER A 37 -10.01 -15.09 -2.61
C SER A 37 -11.21 -14.55 -3.40
N ALA A 38 -10.94 -13.91 -4.55
CA ALA A 38 -11.99 -13.43 -5.45
C ALA A 38 -12.94 -14.57 -5.90
N LYS A 39 -12.40 -15.76 -6.17
CA LYS A 39 -13.19 -16.95 -6.50
C LYS A 39 -14.14 -17.33 -5.37
N LYS A 40 -13.66 -17.36 -4.12
CA LYS A 40 -14.51 -17.69 -2.96
C LYS A 40 -15.56 -16.60 -2.70
N MET A 41 -15.20 -15.32 -2.88
CA MET A 41 -16.16 -14.22 -2.79
C MET A 41 -17.29 -14.34 -3.82
N LYS A 42 -16.97 -14.74 -5.06
CA LYS A 42 -17.96 -14.99 -6.12
C LYS A 42 -18.86 -16.17 -5.77
N GLU A 43 -18.29 -17.27 -5.29
CA GLU A 43 -19.06 -18.45 -4.85
C GLU A 43 -20.06 -18.10 -3.74
N LEU A 44 -19.61 -17.41 -2.68
CA LEU A 44 -20.48 -17.00 -1.58
C LEU A 44 -21.56 -16.02 -2.02
N LYS A 45 -21.26 -15.14 -2.98
CA LYS A 45 -22.27 -14.24 -3.57
C LYS A 45 -23.39 -15.04 -4.26
N GLY A 46 -23.04 -16.07 -5.04
CA GLY A 46 -24.05 -16.95 -5.64
C GLY A 46 -24.91 -17.68 -4.61
N LYS A 47 -24.33 -18.11 -3.48
CA LYS A 47 -25.11 -18.68 -2.37
C LYS A 47 -26.05 -17.67 -1.70
N ILE A 48 -25.65 -16.40 -1.60
CA ILE A 48 -26.52 -15.31 -1.09
C ILE A 48 -27.71 -15.13 -2.04
N GLU A 49 -27.45 -15.02 -3.34
CA GLU A 49 -28.47 -14.83 -4.38
C GLU A 49 -29.47 -16.01 -4.39
N ASN A 50 -28.97 -17.24 -4.25
CA ASN A 50 -29.79 -18.46 -4.19
C ASN A 50 -30.36 -18.76 -2.79
N ARG A 51 -30.10 -17.91 -1.78
CA ARG A 51 -30.53 -18.09 -0.39
C ARG A 51 -30.09 -19.43 0.25
N THR A 52 -28.96 -19.98 -0.19
CA THR A 52 -28.37 -21.24 0.31
C THR A 52 -27.16 -21.02 1.22
N ILE A 53 -26.80 -19.76 1.50
CA ILE A 53 -25.64 -19.42 2.33
C ILE A 53 -25.87 -19.74 3.80
N THR A 54 -24.86 -20.32 4.46
CA THR A 54 -24.88 -20.50 5.92
C THR A 54 -24.54 -19.20 6.66
N LYS A 55 -24.91 -19.10 7.95
CA LYS A 55 -24.58 -17.93 8.79
C LYS A 55 -23.08 -17.63 8.82
N ILE A 56 -22.25 -18.65 9.03
CA ILE A 56 -20.79 -18.51 9.11
C ILE A 56 -20.20 -18.01 7.77
N GLU A 57 -20.68 -18.55 6.65
CA GLU A 57 -20.27 -18.10 5.32
C GLU A 57 -20.64 -16.63 5.07
N TYR A 58 -21.86 -16.24 5.44
CA TYR A 58 -22.32 -14.86 5.29
C TYR A 58 -21.51 -13.89 6.13
N GLU A 59 -21.20 -14.25 7.38
CA GLU A 59 -20.32 -13.45 8.24
C GLU A 59 -18.91 -13.33 7.66
N ASN A 60 -18.33 -14.42 7.13
CA ASN A 60 -17.01 -14.39 6.50
C ASN A 60 -16.99 -13.54 5.23
N TYR A 61 -18.05 -13.62 4.41
CA TYR A 61 -18.23 -12.77 3.24
C TYR A 61 -18.26 -11.28 3.63
N ASN A 62 -19.08 -10.92 4.61
CA ASN A 62 -19.21 -9.54 5.08
C ASN A 62 -17.95 -9.02 5.76
N TRP A 63 -17.31 -9.84 6.59
CA TRP A 63 -16.03 -9.51 7.20
C TRP A 63 -14.98 -9.23 6.12
N ASN A 64 -14.86 -10.08 5.10
CA ASN A 64 -13.88 -9.90 4.02
C ASN A 64 -14.15 -8.62 3.21
N LYS A 65 -15.43 -8.27 2.95
CA LYS A 65 -15.79 -6.98 2.33
C LYS A 65 -15.39 -5.78 3.19
N LYS A 66 -15.71 -5.82 4.48
CA LYS A 66 -15.33 -4.75 5.43
C LYS A 66 -13.81 -4.60 5.50
N PHE A 67 -13.10 -5.72 5.59
CA PHE A 67 -11.64 -5.74 5.63
C PHE A 67 -11.01 -5.21 4.33
N ALA A 68 -11.53 -5.60 3.16
CA ALA A 68 -11.09 -5.05 1.88
C ALA A 68 -11.33 -3.54 1.77
N LYS A 69 -12.50 -3.05 2.23
CA LYS A 69 -12.78 -1.61 2.30
C LYS A 69 -11.79 -0.89 3.22
N HIS A 70 -11.49 -1.47 4.38
CA HIS A 70 -10.54 -0.92 5.35
C HIS A 70 -9.14 -0.76 4.75
N ARG A 71 -8.64 -1.77 4.02
CA ARG A 71 -7.38 -1.66 3.26
C ARG A 71 -7.39 -0.58 2.20
N ASN A 72 -8.48 -0.52 1.42
CA ASN A 72 -8.62 0.49 0.36
C ASN A 72 -8.67 1.91 0.93
N THR A 73 -9.25 2.09 2.13
CA THR A 73 -9.19 3.37 2.85
C THR A 73 -7.74 3.81 3.09
N GLY A 74 -6.84 2.91 3.53
CA GLY A 74 -5.43 3.27 3.72
C GLY A 74 -4.74 3.70 2.43
N VAL A 75 -4.99 3.00 1.32
CA VAL A 75 -4.44 3.38 0.01
C VAL A 75 -4.99 4.72 -0.48
N ASN A 76 -6.28 4.98 -0.30
CA ASN A 76 -6.89 6.26 -0.68
C ASN A 76 -6.36 7.41 0.18
N GLU A 77 -6.25 7.19 1.49
CA GLU A 77 -5.70 8.14 2.44
C GLU A 77 -4.25 8.50 2.08
N PHE A 78 -3.44 7.51 1.70
CA PHE A 78 -2.09 7.75 1.20
C PHE A 78 -2.05 8.69 0.00
N TRP A 79 -2.86 8.43 -1.05
CA TRP A 79 -2.86 9.28 -2.24
C TRP A 79 -3.39 10.68 -1.95
N TYR A 80 -4.35 10.80 -1.03
CA TYR A 80 -4.79 12.09 -0.52
C TYR A 80 -3.65 12.84 0.18
N GLN A 81 -2.96 12.20 1.14
CA GLN A 81 -1.82 12.78 1.85
C GLN A 81 -0.69 13.17 0.88
N GLU A 82 -0.39 12.34 -0.12
CA GLU A 82 0.65 12.63 -1.10
C GLU A 82 0.32 13.87 -1.92
N ARG A 83 -0.95 14.03 -2.32
CA ARG A 83 -1.43 15.26 -2.96
C ARG A 83 -1.28 16.48 -2.05
N GLN A 84 -1.61 16.35 -0.76
CA GLN A 84 -1.43 17.45 0.20
C GLN A 84 0.03 17.87 0.36
N ARG A 85 0.97 16.90 0.44
CA ARG A 85 2.42 17.20 0.49
C ARG A 85 2.86 18.07 -0.69
N ILE A 86 2.42 17.71 -1.90
CA ILE A 86 2.74 18.47 -3.12
C ILE A 86 2.14 19.89 -3.06
N LEU A 87 0.88 20.03 -2.67
CA LEU A 87 0.20 21.33 -2.57
C LEU A 87 0.84 22.25 -1.52
N ASN A 88 1.28 21.68 -0.39
CA ASN A 88 1.91 22.40 0.70
C ASN A 88 3.40 22.70 0.47
N LYS A 89 3.96 22.31 -0.68
CA LYS A 89 5.41 22.38 -0.97
C LYS A 89 6.26 21.61 0.04
N GLU A 90 5.70 20.56 0.62
CA GLU A 90 6.41 19.59 1.44
C GLU A 90 7.13 18.57 0.55
N ASN A 91 8.03 17.79 1.16
CA ASN A 91 8.72 16.72 0.47
C ASN A 91 7.75 15.55 0.14
N PRO A 92 7.51 15.22 -1.14
CA PRO A 92 6.73 14.05 -1.51
C PRO A 92 7.45 12.73 -1.15
N THR A 93 6.73 11.62 -1.20
CA THR A 93 7.23 10.28 -0.85
C THR A 93 8.29 9.78 -1.84
N ARG A 94 8.18 10.15 -3.13
CA ARG A 94 9.15 9.84 -4.19
C ARG A 94 9.59 11.11 -4.90
N ASN A 95 10.66 11.02 -5.68
CA ASN A 95 11.13 12.09 -6.56
C ASN A 95 10.31 12.09 -7.85
N TRP A 96 9.04 12.49 -7.74
CA TRP A 96 8.13 12.53 -8.88
C TRP A 96 8.59 13.53 -9.95
N ASP A 97 8.57 13.11 -11.21
CA ASP A 97 8.76 14.04 -12.33
C ASP A 97 7.54 14.98 -12.48
N LYS A 98 7.66 15.97 -13.37
CA LYS A 98 6.60 16.98 -13.60
C LYS A 98 5.27 16.37 -14.04
N GLN A 99 5.31 15.33 -14.88
CA GLN A 99 4.11 14.65 -15.36
C GLN A 99 3.46 13.85 -14.24
N GLN A 100 4.26 13.12 -13.46
CA GLN A 100 3.81 12.34 -12.30
C GLN A 100 3.19 13.23 -11.21
N LEU A 101 3.81 14.38 -10.91
CA LEU A 101 3.24 15.39 -10.01
C LEU A 101 1.87 15.88 -10.52
N ASN A 102 1.77 16.20 -11.81
CA ASN A 102 0.51 16.63 -12.41
C ASN A 102 -0.56 15.53 -12.37
N ASP A 103 -0.19 14.27 -12.59
CA ASP A 103 -1.10 13.13 -12.45
C ASP A 103 -1.66 13.05 -11.02
N ILE A 104 -0.80 13.11 -9.99
CA ILE A 104 -1.21 13.07 -8.58
C ILE A 104 -2.14 14.25 -8.25
N LEU A 105 -1.81 15.47 -8.69
CA LEU A 105 -2.62 16.66 -8.44
C LEU A 105 -4.02 16.60 -9.08
N ASN A 106 -4.14 15.89 -10.20
CA ASN A 106 -5.40 15.63 -10.91
C ASN A 106 -6.12 14.35 -10.44
N GLY A 107 -5.67 13.73 -9.34
CA GLY A 107 -6.30 12.52 -8.78
C GLY A 107 -6.04 11.25 -9.60
N LYS A 108 -5.07 11.29 -10.52
CA LYS A 108 -4.59 10.11 -11.27
C LYS A 108 -3.42 9.48 -10.52
N LYS A 109 -3.16 8.21 -10.82
CA LYS A 109 -1.97 7.51 -10.32
C LYS A 109 -0.82 7.72 -11.31
N PRO A 110 0.38 8.11 -10.85
CA PRO A 110 1.53 8.32 -11.72
C PRO A 110 2.00 7.00 -12.34
N LYS A 111 2.84 7.10 -13.38
CA LYS A 111 3.40 5.96 -14.10
C LYS A 111 4.92 6.07 -14.22
N VAL A 112 5.58 4.91 -14.24
CA VAL A 112 7.00 4.73 -14.59
C VAL A 112 7.03 3.72 -15.74
N ASP A 113 7.65 4.07 -16.86
CA ASP A 113 7.68 3.24 -18.09
C ASP A 113 6.30 2.68 -18.50
N GLY A 114 5.28 3.53 -18.43
CA GLY A 114 3.90 3.18 -18.76
C GLY A 114 3.18 2.31 -17.71
N LYS A 115 3.88 1.84 -16.67
CA LYS A 115 3.30 1.03 -15.58
C LYS A 115 2.82 1.94 -14.45
N THR A 116 1.58 1.72 -14.02
CA THR A 116 0.98 2.48 -12.91
C THR A 116 1.67 2.16 -11.58
N VAL A 117 2.08 3.21 -10.86
CA VAL A 117 2.56 3.11 -9.49
C VAL A 117 1.37 2.91 -8.55
N GLN A 118 1.45 1.90 -7.67
CA GLN A 118 0.37 1.54 -6.77
C GLN A 118 0.77 1.80 -5.32
N GLY A 119 -0.20 2.17 -4.48
CA GLY A 119 0.01 2.18 -3.03
C GLY A 119 0.05 0.76 -2.49
N HIS A 120 1.17 0.38 -1.88
CA HIS A 120 1.42 -0.91 -1.25
C HIS A 120 1.47 -0.77 0.27
N HIS A 121 0.82 -1.69 0.99
CA HIS A 121 0.93 -1.79 2.45
C HIS A 121 2.30 -2.36 2.86
N SER A 122 3.20 -1.51 3.39
CA SER A 122 4.52 -1.92 3.88
C SER A 122 4.45 -2.80 5.13
N TYR A 123 3.35 -2.71 5.89
CA TYR A 123 3.01 -3.65 6.96
C TYR A 123 1.88 -4.57 6.49
N SER A 124 2.11 -5.89 6.51
CA SER A 124 1.14 -6.86 6.03
C SER A 124 -0.21 -6.71 6.73
N ALA A 125 -1.27 -6.42 5.96
CA ALA A 125 -2.61 -6.19 6.51
C ALA A 125 -3.17 -7.42 7.26
N SER A 126 -2.69 -8.64 7.00
CA SER A 126 -3.11 -9.82 7.76
C SER A 126 -2.46 -9.91 9.14
N GLN A 127 -1.30 -9.30 9.34
CA GLN A 127 -0.56 -9.27 10.61
C GLN A 127 -0.81 -7.97 11.40
N TYR A 128 -1.11 -6.88 10.69
CA TYR A 128 -1.34 -5.54 11.22
C TYR A 128 -2.67 -4.94 10.73
N PRO A 129 -3.82 -5.64 10.89
CA PRO A 129 -5.10 -5.18 10.39
C PRO A 129 -5.56 -3.85 10.98
N HIS A 130 -5.15 -3.51 12.20
CA HIS A 130 -5.44 -2.23 12.87
C HIS A 130 -4.73 -1.03 12.24
N LEU A 131 -3.66 -1.25 11.47
CA LEU A 131 -2.97 -0.22 10.68
C LEU A 131 -3.46 -0.16 9.23
N ALA A 132 -4.27 -1.12 8.77
CA ALA A 132 -4.49 -1.31 7.35
C ALA A 132 -5.28 -0.18 6.66
N ASN A 133 -5.93 0.70 7.43
CA ASN A 133 -6.55 1.94 6.94
C ASN A 133 -5.69 3.19 7.09
N LYS A 134 -4.43 3.07 7.52
CA LYS A 134 -3.51 4.17 7.72
C LYS A 134 -2.73 4.45 6.44
N GLY A 135 -2.76 5.70 5.97
CA GLY A 135 -1.99 6.11 4.80
C GLY A 135 -0.49 6.07 5.06
N GLU A 136 -0.08 6.24 6.32
CA GLU A 136 1.29 6.28 6.83
C GLU A 136 2.10 5.02 6.51
N ILE A 137 1.44 3.85 6.51
CA ILE A 137 2.07 2.56 6.20
C ILE A 137 2.00 2.20 4.70
N ILE A 138 1.55 3.11 3.86
CA ILE A 138 1.49 2.88 2.41
C ILE A 138 2.73 3.49 1.75
N TYR A 139 3.40 2.68 0.93
CA TYR A 139 4.48 3.13 0.07
C TYR A 139 4.07 3.02 -1.41
N PRO A 140 4.34 4.02 -2.25
CA PRO A 140 4.08 3.95 -3.68
C PRO A 140 5.19 3.11 -4.36
N ALA A 141 4.79 2.04 -5.04
CA ALA A 141 5.71 1.13 -5.73
C ALA A 141 5.18 0.73 -7.12
N THR A 142 6.08 0.56 -8.08
CA THR A 142 5.77 -0.11 -9.35
C THR A 142 5.47 -1.60 -9.09
N PRO A 143 4.89 -2.33 -10.07
CA PRO A 143 4.73 -3.78 -9.94
C PRO A 143 6.03 -4.55 -9.70
N ASN A 144 7.15 -4.09 -10.28
CA ASN A 144 8.46 -4.74 -10.12
C ASN A 144 9.02 -4.50 -8.71
N GLU A 145 9.05 -3.25 -8.26
CA GLU A 145 9.47 -2.91 -6.90
C GLU A 145 8.62 -3.64 -5.84
N HIS A 146 7.30 -3.69 -6.05
CA HIS A 146 6.38 -4.38 -5.15
C HIS A 146 6.67 -5.88 -5.09
N PHE A 147 6.71 -6.58 -6.23
CA PHE A 147 6.88 -8.04 -6.22
C PHE A 147 8.33 -8.46 -5.92
N ASN A 148 9.31 -7.88 -6.59
CA ASN A 148 10.71 -8.28 -6.49
C ASN A 148 11.45 -7.59 -5.34
N GLY A 149 11.07 -6.35 -5.01
CA GLY A 149 11.66 -5.58 -3.91
C GLY A 149 11.02 -5.92 -2.57
N TRP A 150 9.74 -5.59 -2.39
CA TRP A 150 9.02 -5.78 -1.13
C TRP A 150 8.73 -7.25 -0.81
N HIS A 151 8.48 -8.08 -1.84
CA HIS A 151 8.17 -9.50 -1.68
C HIS A 151 9.31 -10.45 -2.11
N GLY A 152 10.44 -9.93 -2.60
CA GLY A 152 11.59 -10.77 -2.96
C GLY A 152 11.32 -11.82 -4.05
N GLY A 153 10.25 -11.66 -4.85
CA GLY A 153 9.79 -12.62 -5.84
C GLY A 153 8.79 -13.66 -5.31
N ASN A 154 8.29 -13.52 -4.09
CA ASN A 154 7.28 -14.41 -3.50
C ASN A 154 6.33 -13.65 -2.58
N TRP A 155 5.05 -13.54 -2.95
CA TRP A 155 4.00 -12.85 -2.18
C TRP A 155 3.82 -13.31 -0.73
N LYS A 156 4.34 -14.50 -0.37
CA LYS A 156 4.33 -15.02 1.01
C LYS A 156 5.39 -14.40 1.91
N ASN A 157 6.43 -13.81 1.32
CA ASN A 157 7.50 -13.13 2.05
C ASN A 157 7.13 -11.68 2.27
N SER A 158 7.41 -11.13 3.45
CA SER A 158 7.31 -9.68 3.69
C SER A 158 8.11 -9.32 4.94
N LEU A 159 8.83 -8.20 4.90
CA LEU A 159 9.38 -7.58 6.10
C LEU A 159 8.49 -6.38 6.49
N PRO A 160 8.09 -6.24 7.77
CA PRO A 160 7.22 -5.15 8.18
C PRO A 160 7.96 -3.81 8.08
N GLY A 161 7.51 -2.96 7.16
CA GLY A 161 8.08 -1.63 6.95
C GLY A 161 9.31 -1.57 6.04
N GLU A 162 9.80 -2.71 5.55
CA GLU A 162 11.07 -2.81 4.81
C GLU A 162 10.98 -3.64 3.53
N ARG A 163 11.80 -3.29 2.54
CA ARG A 163 11.97 -4.10 1.34
C ARG A 163 12.90 -5.28 1.63
N ILE A 164 12.65 -6.42 0.98
CA ILE A 164 13.57 -7.57 1.00
C ILE A 164 14.77 -7.32 0.08
N LYS A 165 14.54 -6.68 -1.07
CA LYS A 165 15.57 -6.27 -2.01
C LYS A 165 15.43 -4.77 -2.31
N PRO A 166 16.50 -3.97 -2.26
CA PRO A 166 16.46 -2.55 -2.56
C PRO A 166 16.41 -2.33 -4.08
N ILE A 167 15.24 -2.59 -4.68
CA ILE A 167 14.95 -2.27 -6.07
C ILE A 167 14.32 -0.88 -6.10
N ASP A 168 14.79 -0.04 -7.02
CA ASP A 168 14.21 1.25 -7.34
C ASP A 168 14.07 1.35 -8.86
N ASP A 169 12.85 1.60 -9.33
CA ASP A 169 12.56 1.78 -10.75
C ASP A 169 12.55 3.28 -11.13
N PHE A 170 12.74 4.18 -10.16
CA PHE A 170 12.71 5.64 -10.36
C PHE A 170 14.03 6.24 -10.85
#